data_AF-A0A961B6Y9-F1
#
_entry.id   AF-A0A961B6Y9-F1
#
_cell.length_a   1.000
_cell.length_b   1.000
_cell.length_c   1.000
_cell.angle_alpha   90.00
_cell.angle_beta   90.00
_cell.angle_gamma   90.00
#
_symmetry.space_group_name_H-M   'P 1'
#
loop_
_entity.id
_entity.type
_entity.pdbx_description
1 polymer ?
#
loop_
_entity_poly.entity_id
_entity_poly.type
_entity_poly.pdbx_seq_one_letter_code
_entity_poly.pdbx_strand_id
1 'polypeptide(L)' 'RKFEAKIYDLHKTAIATHVYVTGRDGVVLYDSDGGRREGQDFSEYNDILLTLRGKYGVRASRRDPEDSRST' A
#
# COMPACT_ATOMS: atom_id res chain seq x y z
N ARG A 1 -22.76 40.90 -6.55
CA ARG A 1 -22.11 40.11 -5.47
C ARG A 1 -21.31 39.00 -6.16
N LYS A 2 -19.98 38.98 -6.05
CA LYS A 2 -19.15 37.96 -6.70
C LYS A 2 -18.98 36.78 -5.74
N PHE A 3 -19.30 35.59 -6.22
CA PHE A 3 -19.10 34.35 -5.48
C PHE A 3 -17.71 33.82 -5.79
N GLU A 4 -16.88 33.66 -4.77
CA GLU A 4 -15.57 33.02 -4.86
C GLU A 4 -15.50 31.90 -3.83
N ALA A 5 -15.15 30.70 -4.28
CA ALA A 5 -14.84 29.56 -3.44
C ALA A 5 -13.52 28.96 -3.94
N LYS A 6 -12.50 28.96 -3.09
CA LYS A 6 -11.22 28.29 -3.35
C LYS A 6 -11.39 26.81 -3.00
N ILE A 7 -11.45 25.95 -4.00
CA ILE A 7 -11.59 24.50 -3.81
C ILE A 7 -10.22 23.85 -4.07
N TYR A 8 -9.60 23.39 -2.97
CA TYR A 8 -8.30 22.71 -2.82
C TYR A 8 -7.02 23.55 -3.03
N ASP A 9 -6.29 23.75 -1.93
CA ASP A 9 -4.86 24.06 -1.92
C ASP A 9 -4.20 23.15 -0.88
N LEU A 10 -3.86 21.92 -1.29
CA LEU A 10 -3.23 20.94 -0.40
C LEU A 10 -1.72 20.97 -0.64
N HIS A 11 -0.99 21.60 0.27
CA HIS A 11 0.47 21.54 0.27
C HIS A 11 0.91 20.16 0.81
N LYS A 12 1.23 19.25 -0.11
CA LYS A 12 1.68 17.89 0.23
C LYS A 12 3.17 17.93 0.58
N THR A 13 3.49 17.84 1.86
CA THR A 13 4.88 17.89 2.37
C THR A 13 5.58 16.54 2.41
N ALA A 14 4.86 15.45 2.17
CA ALA A 14 5.39 14.08 2.19
C ALA A 14 4.67 13.17 1.19
N ILE A 15 5.39 12.17 0.68
CA ILE A 15 4.79 11.07 -0.07
C ILE A 15 3.92 10.27 0.90
N ALA A 16 2.62 10.15 0.60
CA ALA A 16 1.66 9.40 1.42
C ALA A 16 1.44 7.97 0.88
N THR A 17 2.27 7.54 -0.07
CA THR A 17 2.16 6.26 -0.75
C THR A 17 3.29 5.37 -0.28
N HIS A 18 2.94 4.21 0.26
CA HIS A 18 3.90 3.18 0.63
C HIS A 18 3.91 2.09 -0.43
N VAL A 19 5.10 1.66 -0.83
CA VAL A 19 5.30 0.60 -1.81
C VAL A 19 6.24 -0.43 -1.21
N TYR A 20 5.87 -1.70 -1.34
CA TYR A 20 6.74 -2.82 -1.03
C TYR A 20 6.72 -3.80 -2.20
N VAL A 21 7.82 -4.54 -2.35
CA VAL A 21 8.00 -5.53 -3.43
C VAL A 21 8.31 -6.87 -2.78
N THR A 22 7.64 -7.92 -3.25
CA THR A 22 7.88 -9.29 -2.78
C THR A 22 8.42 -10.19 -3.88
N GLY A 23 9.19 -11.19 -3.46
CA GLY A 23 9.65 -12.28 -4.30
C GLY A 23 8.53 -13.27 -4.62
N ARG A 24 8.86 -14.25 -5.46
CA ARG A 24 7.96 -15.34 -5.85
C ARG A 24 7.53 -16.24 -4.68
N ASP A 25 8.30 -16.20 -3.60
CA ASP A 25 8.09 -16.88 -2.33
C ASP A 25 7.23 -16.07 -1.35
N GLY A 26 6.84 -14.84 -1.71
CA GLY A 26 6.07 -13.95 -0.85
C GLY A 26 6.90 -13.18 0.18
N VAL A 27 8.23 -13.31 0.16
CA VAL A 27 9.13 -12.56 1.05
C VAL A 27 9.35 -11.15 0.54
N VAL A 28 9.31 -10.16 1.42
CA VAL A 28 9.56 -8.75 1.07
C VAL A 28 11.03 -8.52 0.73
N LEU A 29 11.27 -8.04 -0.49
CA LEU A 29 12.59 -7.69 -1.03
C LEU A 29 12.90 -6.20 -0.91
N TYR A 30 11.87 -5.36 -0.82
CA TYR A 30 11.99 -3.91 -0.68
C TYR A 30 10.78 -3.33 0.05
N ASP A 31 11.01 -2.35 0.92
CA ASP A 31 9.96 -1.53 1.53
C ASP A 31 10.35 -0.05 1.51
N SER A 32 9.51 0.78 0.88
CA SER A 32 9.73 2.22 0.78
C SER A 32 9.66 2.94 2.13
N ASP A 33 9.13 2.29 3.16
CA ASP A 33 9.17 2.76 4.54
C ASP A 33 10.47 2.32 5.25
N GLY A 34 11.61 2.74 4.70
CA GLY A 34 12.92 2.53 5.30
C GLY A 34 13.30 1.06 5.52
N GLY A 35 12.77 0.14 4.71
CA GLY A 35 13.10 -1.28 4.79
C GLY A 35 12.48 -2.03 5.97
N ARG A 36 11.54 -1.44 6.73
CA ARG A 36 10.99 -2.03 7.96
C ARG A 36 10.41 -3.44 7.79
N ARG A 37 9.93 -3.78 6.59
CA ARG A 37 9.31 -5.07 6.27
C ARG A 37 10.22 -6.03 5.50
N GLU A 38 11.42 -5.61 5.10
CA GLU A 38 12.33 -6.46 4.32
C GLU A 38 12.65 -7.76 5.06
N GLY A 39 12.60 -8.88 4.33
CA GLY A 39 12.80 -10.24 4.87
C GLY A 39 11.57 -10.86 5.56
N GLN A 40 10.47 -10.13 5.74
CA GLN A 40 9.24 -10.69 6.30
C GLN A 40 8.48 -11.51 5.25
N ASP A 41 7.84 -12.59 5.69
CA ASP A 41 7.00 -13.45 4.86
C ASP A 41 5.58 -12.88 4.77
N PHE A 42 5.20 -12.44 3.57
CA PHE A 42 3.88 -11.91 3.25
C PHE A 42 3.10 -12.88 2.33
N SER A 43 3.54 -14.13 2.18
CA SER A 43 2.92 -15.12 1.29
C SER A 43 1.45 -15.43 1.60
N GLU A 44 1.03 -15.23 2.85
CA GLU A 44 -0.36 -15.40 3.28
C GLU A 44 -1.23 -14.14 3.14
N TYR A 45 -0.64 -12.97 2.86
CA TYR A 45 -1.40 -11.75 2.64
C TYR A 45 -2.18 -11.86 1.33
N ASN A 46 -3.46 -11.52 1.37
CA ASN A 46 -4.40 -11.83 0.28
C ASN A 46 -3.98 -11.25 -1.07
N ASP A 47 -3.48 -10.01 -1.08
CA ASP A 47 -2.95 -9.36 -2.27
C ASP A 47 -1.74 -10.09 -2.87
N ILE A 48 -0.84 -10.58 -2.03
CA ILE A 48 0.33 -11.35 -2.48
C ILE A 48 -0.09 -12.76 -2.90
N LEU A 49 -0.81 -13.48 -2.04
CA LEU A 49 -1.27 -14.84 -2.27
C LEU A 49 -2.06 -14.97 -3.58
N LEU A 50 -3.00 -14.05 -3.82
CA LEU A 50 -3.83 -14.08 -5.02
C LEU A 50 -3.05 -13.60 -6.25
N THR A 51 -2.10 -12.67 -6.09
CA THR A 51 -1.18 -12.29 -7.18
C THR A 51 -0.29 -13.46 -7.60
N LEU A 52 0.33 -14.18 -6.65
CA LEU A 52 1.18 -15.33 -6.91
C LEU A 52 0.41 -16.51 -7.53
N ARG A 53 -0.91 -16.60 -7.28
CA ARG A 53 -1.81 -17.57 -7.91
C ARG A 53 -2.29 -17.13 -9.31
N GLY A 54 -1.75 -16.05 -9.86
CA GLY A 54 -2.11 -15.53 -11.19
C GLY A 54 -3.50 -14.88 -11.24
N LYS A 55 -4.11 -14.57 -10.10
CA LYS A 55 -5.47 -13.98 -10.02
C LYS A 55 -5.44 -12.45 -10.02
N TYR A 56 -4.65 -11.88 -10.92
CA TYR A 56 -4.36 -10.44 -11.07
C TYR A 56 -5.58 -9.53 -10.78
N GLY A 57 -5.42 -8.56 -9.87
CA GLY A 57 -6.43 -7.52 -9.58
C GLY A 57 -6.85 -7.35 -8.11
N VAL A 58 -6.13 -7.94 -7.15
CA VAL A 58 -6.41 -7.71 -5.73
C VAL A 58 -5.94 -6.33 -5.30
N ARG A 59 -6.80 -5.59 -4.61
CA ARG A 59 -6.43 -4.35 -3.91
C ARG A 59 -5.43 -4.67 -2.77
N ALA A 60 -4.55 -3.72 -2.46
CA ALA A 60 -3.61 -3.82 -1.35
C ALA A 60 -4.30 -4.32 -0.07
N SER A 61 -3.66 -5.27 0.61
CA SER A 61 -4.14 -5.79 1.88
C SER A 61 -4.10 -4.71 2.95
N ARG A 62 -5.06 -4.72 3.87
CA ARG A 62 -5.04 -3.82 5.02
C ARG A 62 -3.84 -4.13 5.90
N ARG A 63 -3.13 -3.08 6.36
CA ARG A 63 -2.10 -3.22 7.38
C ARG A 63 -2.70 -3.50 8.75
N ASP A 64 -3.83 -2.88 9.05
CA ASP A 64 -4.62 -3.08 10.26
C ASP A 64 -5.99 -3.66 9.88
N PRO A 65 -6.33 -4.88 10.30
CA PRO A 65 -7.62 -5.52 10.00
C PRO A 65 -8.84 -4.67 10.41
N GLU A 66 -8.72 -3.91 11.51
CA GLU A 66 -9.82 -3.14 12.11
C GLU A 66 -9.96 -1.73 11.50
N ASP A 67 -8.90 -1.20 10.87
CA ASP A 67 -8.98 0.07 10.15
C ASP A 67 -9.25 -0.13 8.66
N SER A 68 -10.50 0.15 8.25
CA SER A 68 -10.94 0.09 6.86
C SER A 68 -10.18 0.99 5.88
N ARG A 69 -9.47 2.00 6.38
CA ARG A 69 -8.65 2.93 5.58
C ARG A 69 -7.17 2.53 5.51
N SER A 70 -6.76 1.48 6.22
CA SER A 70 -5.39 0.99 6.16
C SER A 70 -5.16 0.15 4.90
N THR A 71 -3.97 0.27 4.32
CA THR A 71 -3.47 -0.48 3.16
C THR A 71 -1.95 -0.60 3.26
#